data_AF-A0A0M4GN86-F1
#
_entry.id   AF-A0A0M4GN86-F1
#
_cell.length_a   1.000
_cell.length_b   1.000
_cell.length_c   1.000
_cell.angle_alpha   90.00
_cell.angle_beta   90.00
_cell.angle_gamma   90.00
#
_symmetry.space_group_name_H-M   'P 1'
#
loop_
_entity.id
_entity.type
_entity.pdbx_description
1 polymer ?
#
loop_
_entity_poly.entity_id
_entity_poly.type
_entity_poly.pdbx_seq_one_letter_code
_entity_poly.pdbx_strand_id
1 'polypeptide(L)'
;MKQLLYLILILPLLAMTPPNKEARQRKVVEEYVHTLLNTDDEVIQRISNNEDIQNITPLLKITRTYTKDEINNAINFLLYVKRTLKGHKYKILNFKEANEKLNGEAIAPDRGNIYYIYDIDKKDIYFEASVIVDDDYKIISIAIGICGQPQRLCFLYL
;
A
#
# COMPACT_ATOMS: atom_id res chain seq x y z
N MET A 1 32.05 19.81 -30.23
CA MET A 1 31.76 18.47 -29.66
C MET A 1 31.42 18.48 -28.16
N LYS A 2 32.07 19.27 -27.30
CA LYS A 2 31.72 19.31 -25.85
C LYS A 2 30.32 19.87 -25.54
N GLN A 3 29.84 20.90 -26.25
CA GLN A 3 28.53 21.50 -25.99
C GLN A 3 27.33 20.64 -26.43
N LEU A 4 27.49 19.82 -27.47
CA LEU A 4 26.43 18.92 -27.95
C LEU A 4 26.16 17.78 -26.94
N LEU A 5 27.21 17.31 -26.25
CA LEU A 5 27.12 16.28 -25.21
C LEU A 5 26.34 16.76 -23.97
N TYR A 6 26.50 18.03 -23.56
CA TYR A 6 25.69 18.59 -22.47
C TYR A 6 24.20 18.63 -22.82
N LEU A 7 23.84 19.03 -24.05
CA LEU A 7 22.43 19.10 -24.45
C LEU A 7 21.76 17.71 -24.45
N ILE A 8 22.47 16.68 -24.95
CA ILE A 8 21.98 15.29 -25.00
C ILE A 8 21.83 14.68 -23.61
N LEU A 9 22.64 15.10 -22.63
CA LEU A 9 22.56 14.63 -21.23
C LEU A 9 21.46 15.33 -20.41
N ILE A 10 21.11 16.58 -20.72
CA ILE A 10 20.13 17.35 -19.93
C ILE A 10 18.68 17.08 -20.40
N LEU A 11 18.48 16.76 -21.68
CA LEU A 11 17.16 16.44 -22.25
C LEU A 11 16.43 15.24 -21.59
N PRO A 12 17.07 14.10 -21.29
CA PRO A 12 16.39 13.01 -20.59
C PRO A 12 16.12 13.32 -19.10
N LEU A 13 16.86 14.24 -18.47
CA LEU A 13 16.57 14.71 -17.11
C LEU A 13 15.34 15.64 -17.05
N LEU A 14 15.14 16.48 -18.07
CA LEU A 14 13.98 17.38 -18.17
C LEU A 14 12.68 16.64 -18.56
N ALA A 15 12.78 15.44 -19.13
CA ALA A 15 11.64 14.60 -19.48
C ALA A 15 11.09 13.79 -18.29
N MET A 16 11.72 13.83 -17.11
CA MET A 16 11.06 13.40 -15.88
C MET A 16 10.02 14.45 -15.51
N THR A 17 8.85 14.37 -16.16
CA THR A 17 7.64 14.94 -15.60
C THR A 17 7.58 14.45 -14.15
N PRO A 18 7.41 15.35 -13.15
CA PRO A 18 7.27 14.91 -11.78
C PRO A 18 6.22 13.81 -11.79
N PRO A 19 6.49 12.63 -11.18
CA PRO A 19 5.55 11.53 -11.25
C PRO A 19 4.20 12.07 -10.86
N ASN A 20 3.20 11.86 -11.75
CA ASN A 20 1.85 12.32 -11.49
C ASN A 20 1.43 11.79 -10.12
N LYS A 21 0.51 12.50 -9.44
CA LYS A 21 0.11 12.20 -8.06
C LYS A 21 -0.13 10.70 -7.83
N GLU A 22 -0.78 10.04 -8.79
CA GLU A 22 -1.03 8.60 -8.78
C GLU A 22 0.25 7.76 -8.79
N ALA A 23 1.23 8.05 -9.66
CA ALA A 23 2.51 7.34 -9.70
C ALA A 23 3.28 7.46 -8.37
N ARG A 24 3.22 8.63 -7.72
CA ARG A 24 3.81 8.82 -6.38
C ARG A 24 3.11 7.98 -5.32
N GLN A 25 1.78 8.03 -5.28
CA GLN A 25 1.00 7.23 -4.33
C GLN A 25 1.19 5.73 -4.57
N ARG A 26 1.21 5.27 -5.84
CA ARG A 26 1.53 3.87 -6.19
C ARG A 26 2.90 3.47 -5.63
N LYS A 27 3.91 4.32 -5.79
CA LYS A 27 5.26 4.06 -5.27
C LYS A 27 5.27 3.94 -3.74
N VAL A 28 4.50 4.75 -3.02
CA VAL A 28 4.34 4.61 -1.55
C VAL A 28 3.82 3.23 -1.17
N VAL A 29 2.84 2.71 -1.91
CA VAL A 29 2.28 1.37 -1.67
C VAL A 29 3.28 0.28 -2.04
N GLU A 30 4.01 0.44 -3.15
CA GLU A 30 5.08 -0.48 -3.54
C GLU A 30 6.18 -0.56 -2.47
N GLU A 31 6.61 0.59 -1.94
CA GLU A 31 7.59 0.68 -0.85
C GLU A 31 7.06 0.05 0.45
N TYR A 32 5.78 0.22 0.77
CA TYR A 32 5.12 -0.45 1.90
C TYR A 32 5.14 -1.97 1.76
N VAL A 33 4.68 -2.51 0.62
CA VAL A 33 4.65 -3.96 0.38
C VAL A 33 6.06 -4.52 0.36
N HIS A 34 7.00 -3.84 -0.28
CA HIS A 34 8.41 -4.23 -0.28
C HIS A 34 8.99 -4.29 1.13
N THR A 35 8.72 -3.28 1.97
CA THR A 35 9.19 -3.23 3.35
C THR A 35 8.57 -4.38 4.17
N LEU A 36 7.27 -4.62 4.04
CA LEU A 36 6.58 -5.73 4.70
C LEU A 36 7.19 -7.08 4.33
N LEU A 37 7.46 -7.32 3.03
CA LEU A 37 8.01 -8.59 2.56
C LEU A 37 9.45 -8.84 3.02
N ASN A 38 10.23 -7.79 3.23
CA ASN A 38 11.64 -7.87 3.63
C ASN A 38 11.87 -7.70 5.15
N THR A 39 10.87 -7.29 5.93
CA THR A 39 10.98 -7.16 7.38
C THR A 39 10.85 -8.53 8.04
N ASP A 40 11.80 -8.98 8.85
CA ASP A 40 11.74 -10.29 9.52
C ASP A 40 10.46 -10.50 10.34
N ASP A 41 9.93 -11.73 10.35
CA ASP A 41 8.70 -12.06 11.07
C ASP A 41 8.82 -11.73 12.57
N GLU A 42 10.00 -11.92 13.17
CA GLU A 42 10.28 -11.58 14.57
C GLU A 42 10.24 -10.07 14.85
N VAL A 43 10.53 -9.23 13.85
CA VAL A 43 10.40 -7.77 13.98
C VAL A 43 8.91 -7.40 13.98
N ILE A 44 8.12 -7.99 13.09
CA ILE A 44 6.66 -7.78 13.04
C ILE A 44 5.99 -8.27 14.33
N GLN A 45 6.39 -9.43 14.84
CA GLN A 45 5.84 -10.00 16.09
C GLN A 45 6.18 -9.20 17.35
N ARG A 46 7.25 -8.40 17.32
CA ARG A 46 7.67 -7.55 18.45
C ARG A 46 6.96 -6.22 18.51
N ILE A 47 6.15 -5.87 17.51
CA ILE A 47 5.32 -4.65 17.55
C ILE A 47 4.47 -4.68 18.83
N SER A 48 4.62 -3.66 19.66
CA SER A 48 3.96 -3.56 20.96
C SER A 48 3.22 -2.24 21.15
N ASN A 49 3.54 -1.24 20.34
CA ASN A 49 3.02 0.11 20.42
C ASN A 49 3.06 0.78 19.03
N ASN A 50 2.55 2.01 18.96
CA ASN A 50 2.50 2.79 17.73
C ASN A 50 3.89 3.18 17.18
N GLU A 51 4.88 3.39 18.04
CA GLU A 51 6.24 3.76 17.63
C GLU A 51 6.88 2.61 16.86
N ASP A 52 6.70 1.36 17.32
CA ASP A 52 7.16 0.17 16.62
C ASP A 52 6.56 0.08 15.20
N ILE A 53 5.27 0.40 15.06
CA ILE A 53 4.58 0.43 13.76
C ILE A 53 5.18 1.51 12.85
N GLN A 54 5.39 2.72 13.38
CA GLN A 54 5.99 3.83 12.63
C GLN A 54 7.43 3.54 12.20
N ASN A 55 8.20 2.84 13.03
CA ASN A 55 9.58 2.47 12.71
C ASN A 55 9.67 1.52 11.51
N ILE A 56 8.69 0.62 11.35
CA ILE A 56 8.64 -0.30 10.19
C ILE A 56 8.01 0.40 8.98
N THR A 57 7.00 1.24 9.20
CA THR A 57 6.22 1.86 8.12
C THR A 57 5.96 3.36 8.38
N PRO A 58 6.96 4.24 8.20
CA PRO A 58 6.89 5.65 8.60
C PRO A 58 5.92 6.51 7.77
N LEU A 59 5.45 5.98 6.63
CA LEU A 59 4.42 6.62 5.82
C LEU A 59 3.01 6.30 6.32
N LEU A 60 2.88 5.35 7.25
CA LEU A 60 1.63 5.02 7.90
C LEU A 60 1.22 6.15 8.83
N LYS A 61 0.11 6.80 8.56
CA LYS A 61 -0.42 7.87 9.38
C LYS A 61 -1.15 7.24 10.55
N ILE A 62 -0.55 7.26 11.73
CA ILE A 62 -1.20 6.82 12.96
C ILE A 62 -1.78 8.05 13.66
N THR A 63 -3.11 8.10 13.78
CA THR A 63 -3.82 9.28 14.32
C THR A 63 -4.28 9.11 15.76
N ARG A 64 -4.18 7.91 16.32
CA ARG A 64 -4.50 7.59 17.71
C ARG A 64 -3.64 6.46 18.26
N THR A 65 -3.63 6.31 19.58
CA THR A 65 -3.05 5.14 20.24
C THR A 65 -3.90 3.90 19.98
N TYR A 66 -3.27 2.81 19.52
CA TYR A 66 -3.94 1.53 19.40
C TYR A 66 -3.91 0.75 20.71
N THR A 67 -5.00 0.03 20.96
CA THR A 67 -5.06 -0.95 22.03
C THR A 67 -4.19 -2.15 21.71
N LYS A 68 -3.85 -2.93 22.74
CA LYS A 68 -3.07 -4.17 22.57
C LYS A 68 -3.74 -5.15 21.61
N ASP A 69 -5.07 -5.26 21.66
CA ASP A 69 -5.83 -6.16 20.79
C ASP A 69 -5.82 -5.69 19.32
N GLU A 70 -5.92 -4.39 19.08
CA GLU A 70 -5.77 -3.82 17.73
C GLU A 70 -4.37 -4.06 17.16
N ILE A 71 -3.33 -3.89 17.99
CA ILE A 71 -1.95 -4.19 17.59
C ILE A 71 -1.77 -5.68 17.27
N ASN A 72 -2.29 -6.57 18.12
CA ASN A 72 -2.23 -8.02 17.86
C ASN A 72 -2.95 -8.40 16.56
N ASN A 73 -4.11 -7.80 16.29
CA ASN A 73 -4.84 -8.00 15.04
C ASN A 73 -4.04 -7.50 13.83
N ALA A 74 -3.40 -6.33 13.93
CA ALA A 74 -2.55 -5.80 12.89
C ALA A 74 -1.33 -6.71 12.63
N ILE A 75 -0.67 -7.22 13.67
CA ILE A 75 0.45 -8.18 13.54
C ILE A 75 0.01 -9.42 12.77
N ASN A 76 -1.10 -10.04 13.17
CA ASN A 76 -1.63 -11.23 12.54
C ASN A 76 -1.95 -10.98 11.05
N PHE A 77 -2.58 -9.85 10.77
CA PHE A 77 -2.91 -9.43 9.40
C PHE A 77 -1.65 -9.20 8.56
N LEU A 78 -0.66 -8.45 9.05
CA LEU A 78 0.59 -8.19 8.34
C LEU A 78 1.35 -9.49 8.03
N LEU A 79 1.43 -10.41 8.99
CA LEU A 79 2.04 -11.73 8.77
C LEU A 79 1.26 -12.57 7.75
N TYR A 80 -0.07 -12.49 7.77
CA TYR A 80 -0.91 -13.16 6.77
C TYR A 80 -0.64 -12.62 5.36
N VAL A 81 -0.68 -11.29 5.16
CA VAL A 81 -0.37 -10.65 3.88
C VAL A 81 1.03 -11.02 3.41
N LYS A 82 2.03 -10.93 4.31
CA LYS A 82 3.41 -11.29 4.01
C LYS A 82 3.54 -12.72 3.51
N ARG A 83 3.00 -13.70 4.25
CA ARG A 83 3.08 -15.13 3.88
C ARG A 83 2.39 -15.41 2.55
N THR A 84 1.29 -14.72 2.30
CA THR A 84 0.46 -14.88 1.12
C THR A 84 1.14 -14.39 -0.16
N LEU A 85 1.90 -13.30 -0.06
CA LEU A 85 2.61 -12.66 -1.17
C LEU A 85 4.07 -13.12 -1.32
N LYS A 86 4.64 -13.79 -0.31
CA LYS A 86 6.06 -14.18 -0.29
C LYS A 86 6.38 -15.10 -1.48
N GLY A 87 7.35 -14.67 -2.28
CA GLY A 87 7.80 -15.42 -3.46
C GLY A 87 6.93 -15.24 -4.70
N HIS A 88 5.85 -14.46 -4.62
CA HIS A 88 4.99 -14.17 -5.77
C HIS A 88 5.34 -12.83 -6.42
N LYS A 89 5.06 -12.73 -7.71
CA LYS A 89 5.11 -11.44 -8.43
C LYS A 89 3.80 -10.70 -8.22
N TYR A 90 3.89 -9.44 -7.84
CA TYR A 90 2.73 -8.59 -7.65
C TYR A 90 2.80 -7.30 -8.47
N LYS A 91 1.63 -6.71 -8.72
CA LYS A 91 1.48 -5.36 -9.26
C LYS A 91 0.54 -4.57 -8.37
N ILE A 92 0.85 -3.31 -8.13
CA ILE A 92 -0.06 -2.38 -7.46
C ILE A 92 -1.00 -1.76 -8.49
N LEU A 93 -2.30 -1.98 -8.31
CA LEU A 93 -3.35 -1.46 -9.17
C LEU A 93 -4.05 -0.29 -8.49
N ASN A 94 -4.32 0.77 -9.23
CA ASN A 94 -5.26 1.80 -8.76
C ASN A 94 -6.71 1.27 -8.83
N PHE A 95 -7.67 2.06 -8.32
CA PHE A 95 -9.10 1.70 -8.36
C PHE A 95 -9.59 1.32 -9.76
N LYS A 96 -9.25 2.10 -10.80
CA LYS A 96 -9.73 1.85 -12.16
C LYS A 96 -9.22 0.52 -12.71
N GLU A 97 -7.91 0.28 -12.59
CA GLU A 97 -7.27 -0.96 -13.03
C GLU A 97 -7.83 -2.19 -12.28
N ALA A 98 -8.07 -2.06 -10.98
CA ALA A 98 -8.68 -3.12 -10.18
C ALA A 98 -10.14 -3.35 -10.61
N ASN A 99 -10.92 -2.28 -10.80
CA ASN A 99 -12.32 -2.36 -11.21
C ASN A 99 -12.51 -3.06 -12.56
N GLU A 100 -11.61 -2.79 -13.51
CA GLU A 100 -11.59 -3.49 -14.80
C GLU A 100 -11.34 -4.99 -14.62
N LYS A 101 -10.39 -5.39 -13.76
CA LYS A 101 -10.12 -6.80 -13.46
C LYS A 101 -11.25 -7.51 -12.71
N LEU A 102 -12.00 -6.75 -11.92
CA LEU A 102 -13.07 -7.24 -11.05
C LEU A 102 -14.45 -7.06 -11.68
N ASN A 103 -14.53 -6.76 -12.98
CA ASN A 103 -15.79 -6.58 -13.71
C ASN A 103 -16.76 -5.59 -13.03
N GLY A 104 -16.24 -4.51 -12.44
CA GLY A 104 -17.05 -3.50 -11.75
C GLY A 104 -17.21 -3.70 -10.25
N GLU A 105 -16.62 -4.74 -9.67
CA GLU A 105 -16.76 -5.08 -8.25
C GLU A 105 -15.65 -4.50 -7.35
N ALA A 106 -14.75 -3.65 -7.89
CA ALA A 106 -13.81 -2.95 -7.03
C ALA A 106 -14.54 -1.93 -6.18
N ILE A 107 -14.04 -1.70 -4.97
CA ILE A 107 -14.72 -0.87 -4.00
C ILE A 107 -14.00 0.45 -3.82
N ALA A 108 -14.76 1.54 -3.92
CA ALA A 108 -14.24 2.88 -3.74
C ALA A 108 -14.13 3.21 -2.24
N PRO A 109 -13.06 3.89 -1.81
CA PRO A 109 -12.96 4.37 -0.45
C PRO A 109 -13.80 5.65 -0.28
N ASP A 110 -14.27 5.89 0.94
CA ASP A 110 -14.89 7.16 1.32
C ASP A 110 -13.86 8.30 1.44
N ARG A 111 -12.57 7.97 1.61
CA ARG A 111 -11.47 8.92 1.68
C ARG A 111 -10.22 8.42 0.97
N GLY A 112 -9.47 9.33 0.35
CA GLY A 112 -8.18 9.05 -0.26
C GLY A 112 -8.29 8.22 -1.54
N ASN A 113 -7.15 7.70 -2.00
CA ASN A 113 -7.08 6.83 -3.17
C ASN A 113 -6.69 5.42 -2.75
N ILE A 114 -7.49 4.44 -3.18
CA ILE A 114 -7.27 3.03 -2.91
C ILE A 114 -6.34 2.40 -3.95
N TYR A 115 -5.48 1.53 -3.46
CA TYR A 115 -4.59 0.69 -4.24
C TYR A 115 -4.73 -0.77 -3.83
N TYR A 116 -4.74 -1.65 -4.81
CA TYR A 116 -4.92 -3.08 -4.65
C TYR A 116 -3.65 -3.83 -4.99
N ILE A 117 -3.34 -4.88 -4.21
CA ILE A 117 -2.25 -5.79 -4.52
C ILE A 117 -2.80 -6.88 -5.43
N TYR A 118 -2.38 -6.87 -6.69
CA TYR A 118 -2.68 -7.92 -7.66
C TYR A 118 -1.54 -8.93 -7.68
N ASP A 119 -1.85 -10.18 -7.32
CA ASP A 119 -0.94 -11.30 -7.46
C ASP A 119 -0.99 -11.82 -8.89
N ILE A 120 0.12 -11.66 -9.60
CA ILE A 120 0.23 -11.99 -11.01
C ILE A 120 0.22 -13.52 -11.20
N ASP A 121 0.82 -14.25 -10.26
CA ASP A 121 0.98 -15.69 -10.35
C ASP A 121 -0.36 -16.40 -10.09
N LYS A 122 -1.16 -15.90 -9.14
CA LYS A 122 -2.53 -16.38 -8.88
C LYS A 122 -3.60 -15.76 -9.76
N LYS A 123 -3.26 -14.68 -10.47
CA LYS A 123 -4.19 -13.86 -11.26
C LYS A 123 -5.36 -13.33 -10.43
N ASP A 124 -5.12 -12.96 -9.18
CA ASP A 124 -6.16 -12.58 -8.22
C ASP A 124 -5.80 -11.29 -7.47
N ILE A 125 -6.82 -10.60 -6.95
CA ILE A 125 -6.67 -9.36 -6.17
C ILE A 125 -6.85 -9.66 -4.69
N TYR A 126 -5.86 -9.27 -3.90
CA TYR A 126 -5.90 -9.35 -2.44
C TYR A 126 -6.69 -8.18 -1.86
N PHE A 127 -8.02 -8.27 -1.90
CA PHE A 127 -8.93 -7.23 -1.41
C PHE A 127 -8.65 -6.83 0.04
N GLU A 128 -8.54 -7.80 0.94
CA GLU A 128 -8.31 -7.56 2.37
C GLU A 128 -7.05 -6.73 2.63
N ALA A 129 -6.08 -6.77 1.71
CA ALA A 129 -4.78 -6.09 1.77
C ALA A 129 -4.72 -4.78 0.96
N SER A 130 -5.87 -4.18 0.61
CA SER A 130 -5.84 -2.88 -0.05
C SER A 130 -5.26 -1.79 0.85
N VAL A 131 -4.65 -0.79 0.22
CA VAL A 131 -3.98 0.32 0.88
C VAL A 131 -4.59 1.63 0.41
N ILE A 132 -4.96 2.51 1.33
CA ILE A 132 -5.47 3.85 1.03
C ILE A 132 -4.38 4.88 1.30
N VAL A 133 -4.12 5.73 0.32
CA VAL A 133 -3.15 6.83 0.39
C VAL A 133 -3.86 8.17 0.27
N ASP A 134 -3.53 9.12 1.14
CA ASP A 134 -4.05 10.49 1.08
C ASP A 134 -3.26 11.38 0.11
N ASP A 135 -3.68 12.63 0.00
CA ASP A 135 -3.11 13.62 -0.92
C ASP A 135 -1.68 14.04 -0.54
N ASP A 136 -1.30 13.82 0.72
CA ASP A 136 0.04 14.08 1.27
C ASP A 136 0.97 12.86 1.15
N TYR A 137 0.54 11.85 0.37
CA TYR A 137 1.27 10.59 0.16
C TYR A 137 1.46 9.78 1.44
N LYS A 138 0.56 9.93 2.42
CA LYS A 138 0.55 9.11 3.64
C LYS A 138 -0.43 7.96 3.49
N ILE A 139 -0.04 6.79 3.97
CA ILE A 139 -0.92 5.63 4.05
C ILE A 139 -1.86 5.86 5.23
N ILE A 140 -3.14 5.96 4.97
CA ILE A 140 -4.18 6.21 5.99
C ILE A 140 -5.00 4.96 6.31
N SER A 141 -4.81 3.87 5.55
CA SER A 141 -5.38 2.54 5.83
C SER A 141 -4.58 1.45 5.08
N ILE A 142 -4.41 0.27 5.68
CA ILE A 142 -3.70 -0.89 5.09
C ILE A 142 -4.52 -2.19 5.10
N ALA A 143 -5.82 -2.11 5.38
CA ALA A 143 -6.69 -3.27 5.39
C ALA A 143 -8.12 -2.91 5.00
N ILE A 144 -8.74 -3.78 4.19
CA ILE A 144 -10.18 -3.80 3.96
C ILE A 144 -10.81 -4.80 4.92
N GLY A 145 -11.57 -4.31 5.88
CA GLY A 145 -12.55 -5.13 6.58
C GLY A 145 -13.88 -5.14 5.83
N ILE A 146 -14.61 -6.25 5.90
CA ILE A 146 -16.05 -6.28 5.64
C ILE A 146 -16.76 -6.28 6.99
N CYS A 147 -17.66 -5.32 7.20
CA CYS A 147 -18.32 -5.10 8.49
C CYS A 147 -19.83 -4.88 8.32
N GLY A 148 -20.58 -5.20 9.38
CA GLY A 148 -22.00 -4.87 9.51
C GLY A 148 -22.96 -5.69 8.64
N GLN A 149 -24.25 -5.37 8.78
CA GLN A 149 -25.34 -5.84 7.91
C GLN A 149 -26.17 -4.63 7.42
N PRO A 150 -26.30 -4.41 6.10
CA PRO A 150 -25.64 -5.13 5.01
C PRO A 150 -24.11 -5.00 5.09
N GLN A 151 -23.39 -5.94 4.50
CA GLN A 151 -21.93 -5.93 4.43
C GLN A 151 -21.46 -4.61 3.79
N ARG A 152 -20.69 -3.83 4.53
CA ARG A 152 -20.03 -2.61 4.08
C ARG A 152 -18.54 -2.80 4.21
N LEU A 153 -17.77 -2.13 3.36
CA LEU A 153 -16.36 -2.00 3.67
C LEU A 153 -16.19 -1.10 4.88
N CYS A 154 -15.52 -1.63 5.89
CA CYS A 154 -14.90 -0.84 6.93
C CYS A 154 -13.42 -0.80 6.64
N PHE A 155 -12.92 0.39 6.34
CA PHE A 155 -11.49 0.62 6.34
C PHE A 155 -11.04 0.72 7.79
N LEU A 156 -9.97 0.01 8.14
CA LEU A 156 -9.22 0.33 9.34
C LEU A 156 -8.44 1.61 9.05
N TYR A 157 -9.10 2.75 9.25
CA TYR A 157 -8.45 4.05 9.19
C TYR A 157 -7.54 4.19 10.41
N LEU A 158 -6.33 4.63 10.13
CA LEU A 158 -5.23 4.62 11.08
C LEU A 158 -5.08 5.95 11.83
#